data_AF-A0AAV4M1U8-F1
#
_entry.id   AF-A0AAV4M1U8-F1
#
_cell.length_a   1.000
_cell.length_b   1.000
_cell.length_c   1.000
_cell.angle_alpha   90.00
_cell.angle_beta   90.00
_cell.angle_gamma   90.00
#
_symmetry.space_group_name_H-M   'P 1'
#
loop_
_entity.id
_entity.type
_entity.pdbx_description
1 polymer ?
#
loop_
_entity_poly.entity_id
_entity_poly.type
_entity_poly.pdbx_seq_one_letter_code
_entity_poly.pdbx_strand_id
1 'polypeptide(L)'
;MSRRPALRSLSSDKWRHSDYVTQLHNLYVRDSKEVLTRETAGASEAQAYRRTLEFYSRLCGRVTQHLEKQVQAPTPFPAECARWSYSGLFFAVLHNLENIHQKDLVALLVGLTKLLRGEHHGQYKLEALRDSVESFLACLFSCSNRVIKRVHTIAHGSDPTMNKWKSFSALLHVVTKKYKVTAYDQSANTKEISAIGHTDDGSLHNVVPEPAPSGSGQSNTNSGSYAGDVCAESCTECLAKNASETLFAEIIERSTLRKDFARIAFVLYWLSHVGFPKHSLTNFYRMMLHRMLGLEWDSDSEPSPRDLISILRYSLHFDLDSSLRARLWNILSACNQNSLLCLNLQDASSLIDCFLEAESFDHGLLVPVFTSVQLCMNRASEARPKDTSGLAHAYLTGKSRPVSAENASWSGAFIEFDHLSYLAETLVGPRALTSFLRSHCSQPTRGPTKRTDTIATARDHRLLLEIAAKLRNLCAVLEETRGYCELLIEHISHSRTTGWRWANG
;
A
#
# COMPACT_ATOMS: atom_id res chain seq x y z
N MET A 1 12.81 28.48 -50.31
CA MET A 1 11.85 27.66 -49.53
C MET A 1 12.45 26.28 -49.31
N SER A 2 13.05 26.04 -48.15
CA SER A 2 13.69 24.76 -47.80
C SER A 2 12.72 23.91 -46.99
N ARG A 3 12.27 22.79 -47.56
CA ARG A 3 11.43 21.81 -46.87
C ARG A 3 12.27 21.13 -45.79
N ARG A 4 11.97 21.41 -44.52
CA ARG A 4 12.45 20.60 -43.39
C ARG A 4 11.97 19.16 -43.59
N PRO A 5 12.82 18.14 -43.50
CA PRO A 5 12.35 16.77 -43.52
C PRO A 5 11.61 16.49 -42.21
N ALA A 6 10.42 15.93 -42.33
CA ALA A 6 9.62 15.45 -41.21
C ALA A 6 10.44 14.48 -40.34
N LEU A 7 10.35 14.62 -39.02
CA LEU A 7 10.83 13.63 -38.06
C LEU A 7 10.18 12.29 -38.40
N ARG A 8 10.96 11.40 -39.04
CA ARG A 8 10.60 10.00 -39.18
C ARG A 8 10.53 9.40 -37.78
N SER A 9 9.38 8.82 -37.44
CA SER A 9 9.19 7.94 -36.29
C SER A 9 10.21 6.80 -36.38
N LEU A 10 11.25 6.87 -35.55
CA LEU A 10 12.17 5.77 -35.35
C LEU A 10 11.50 4.74 -34.43
N SER A 11 10.88 3.75 -35.06
CA SER A 11 10.48 2.49 -34.45
C SER A 11 11.73 1.66 -34.14
N SER A 12 12.23 1.75 -32.91
CA SER A 12 12.92 0.65 -32.22
C SER A 12 12.80 0.84 -30.71
N ASP A 13 11.81 0.20 -30.08
CA ASP A 13 11.51 0.22 -28.64
C ASP A 13 12.55 -0.53 -27.78
N LYS A 14 13.84 -0.23 -27.98
CA LYS A 14 14.91 -0.58 -27.04
C LYS A 14 15.44 0.71 -26.41
N TRP A 15 14.66 1.30 -25.51
CA TRP A 15 15.17 2.35 -24.64
C TRP A 15 16.27 1.72 -23.78
N ARG A 16 17.53 2.05 -24.06
CA ARG A 16 18.65 1.62 -23.20
C ARG A 16 18.43 2.28 -21.84
N HIS A 17 18.32 1.47 -20.80
CA HIS A 17 17.99 1.90 -19.44
C HIS A 17 18.83 3.12 -18.99
N SER A 18 20.14 3.11 -19.25
CA SER A 18 21.06 4.23 -18.95
C SER A 18 20.70 5.55 -19.63
N ASP A 19 20.25 5.50 -20.88
CA ASP A 19 19.95 6.69 -21.69
C ASP A 19 18.70 7.37 -21.14
N TYR A 20 17.70 6.58 -20.75
CA TYR A 20 16.50 7.08 -20.07
C TYR A 20 16.84 7.76 -18.75
N VAL A 21 17.65 7.10 -17.90
CA VAL A 21 18.05 7.65 -16.60
C VAL A 21 18.82 8.96 -16.80
N THR A 22 19.70 9.02 -17.81
CA THR A 22 20.45 10.24 -18.15
C THR A 22 19.52 11.37 -18.61
N GLN A 23 18.51 11.05 -19.43
CA GLN A 23 17.50 12.03 -19.85
C GLN A 23 16.69 12.56 -18.66
N LEU A 24 16.27 11.69 -17.74
CA LEU A 24 15.59 12.11 -16.51
C LEU A 24 16.49 12.98 -15.64
N HIS A 25 17.75 12.61 -15.45
CA HIS A 25 18.71 13.41 -14.69
C HIS A 25 18.89 14.80 -15.32
N ASN A 26 19.08 14.88 -16.64
CA ASN A 26 19.23 16.17 -17.30
C ASN A 26 17.98 17.03 -17.13
N LEU A 27 16.79 16.45 -17.32
CA LEU A 27 15.53 17.16 -17.19
C LEU A 27 15.26 17.66 -15.76
N TYR A 28 15.45 16.81 -14.75
CA TYR A 28 15.00 17.07 -13.37
C TYR A 28 16.11 17.53 -12.42
N VAL A 29 17.38 17.44 -12.81
CA VAL A 29 18.52 17.85 -11.99
C VAL A 29 19.29 18.97 -12.69
N ARG A 30 19.96 18.67 -13.80
CA ARG A 30 20.89 19.61 -14.46
C ARG A 30 20.20 20.83 -15.07
N ASP A 31 19.14 20.60 -15.84
CA ASP A 31 18.48 21.62 -16.67
C ASP A 31 17.13 22.06 -16.05
N SER A 32 16.82 21.60 -14.83
CA SER A 32 15.51 21.78 -14.20
C SER A 32 15.07 23.25 -14.11
N LYS A 33 15.98 24.14 -13.73
CA LYS A 33 15.72 25.59 -13.64
C LYS A 33 15.43 26.21 -15.01
N GLU A 34 16.18 25.84 -16.04
CA GLU A 34 15.98 26.34 -17.40
C GLU A 34 14.65 25.86 -17.99
N VAL A 35 14.32 24.57 -17.77
CA VAL A 35 13.08 23.97 -18.24
C VAL A 35 11.88 24.60 -17.54
N LEU A 36 11.93 24.74 -16.21
CA LEU A 36 10.87 25.40 -15.44
C LEU A 36 10.68 26.85 -15.89
N THR A 37 11.77 27.61 -16.05
CA THR A 37 11.70 29.01 -16.51
C THR A 37 11.03 29.12 -17.87
N ARG A 38 11.34 28.19 -18.79
CA ARG A 38 10.69 28.12 -20.10
C ARG A 38 9.23 27.73 -20.01
N GLU A 39 8.89 26.76 -19.17
CA GLU A 39 7.51 26.30 -18.99
C GLU A 39 6.64 27.34 -18.26
N THR A 40 7.19 28.18 -17.39
CA THR A 40 6.45 29.20 -16.65
C THR A 40 6.51 30.60 -17.30
N ALA A 41 7.26 30.77 -18.38
CA ALA A 41 7.42 32.05 -19.07
C ALA A 41 6.05 32.64 -19.49
N GLY A 42 5.80 33.88 -19.08
CA GLY A 42 4.56 34.61 -19.38
C GLY A 42 3.30 34.08 -18.70
N ALA A 43 3.42 33.09 -17.81
CA ALA A 43 2.29 32.57 -17.02
C ALA A 43 1.99 33.50 -15.83
N SER A 44 0.71 33.59 -15.43
CA SER A 44 0.36 34.20 -14.15
C SER A 44 0.94 33.38 -12.98
N GLU A 45 1.10 33.98 -11.81
CA GLU A 45 1.66 33.30 -10.62
C GLU A 45 0.96 31.98 -10.31
N ALA A 46 -0.38 31.97 -10.34
CA ALA A 46 -1.18 30.76 -10.12
C ALA A 46 -0.92 29.68 -11.19
N GLN A 47 -0.73 30.07 -12.45
CA GLN A 47 -0.44 29.14 -13.53
C GLN A 47 1.01 28.63 -13.49
N ALA A 48 1.96 29.49 -13.14
CA ALA A 48 3.37 29.13 -12.94
C ALA A 48 3.52 28.13 -11.80
N TYR A 49 2.81 28.35 -10.69
CA TYR A 49 2.77 27.40 -9.56
C TYR A 49 2.21 26.03 -9.99
N ARG A 50 1.07 26.01 -10.70
CA ARG A 50 0.48 24.75 -11.21
C ARG A 50 1.43 24.01 -12.16
N ARG A 51 2.09 24.72 -13.08
CA ARG A 51 3.07 24.11 -14.01
C ARG A 51 4.28 23.53 -13.27
N THR A 52 4.76 24.22 -12.24
CA THR A 52 5.85 23.73 -11.39
C THR A 52 5.45 22.45 -10.65
N LEU A 53 4.25 22.41 -10.06
CA LEU A 53 3.73 21.20 -9.44
C LEU A 53 3.59 20.05 -10.44
N GLU A 54 3.04 20.32 -11.63
CA GLU A 54 2.88 19.31 -12.67
C GLU A 54 4.22 18.77 -13.17
N PHE A 55 5.22 19.64 -13.31
CA PHE A 55 6.58 19.27 -13.69
C PHE A 55 7.15 18.20 -12.75
N TYR A 56 7.16 18.47 -11.43
CA TYR A 56 7.68 17.54 -10.42
C TYR A 56 6.79 16.32 -10.21
N SER A 57 5.46 16.45 -10.33
CA SER A 57 4.51 15.33 -10.24
C SER A 57 4.80 14.24 -11.28
N ARG A 58 5.21 14.63 -12.50
CA ARG A 58 5.56 13.70 -13.58
C ARG A 58 6.79 12.85 -13.26
N LEU A 59 7.69 13.26 -12.36
CA LEU A 59 8.93 12.53 -12.05
C LEU A 59 8.61 11.15 -11.42
N CYS A 60 7.81 11.12 -10.35
CA CYS A 60 7.44 9.87 -9.66
C CYS A 60 6.70 8.90 -10.57
N GLY A 61 5.76 9.40 -11.39
CA GLY A 61 5.03 8.60 -12.37
C GLY A 61 5.96 8.00 -13.43
N ARG A 62 6.89 8.81 -13.97
CA ARG A 62 7.91 8.36 -14.94
C ARG A 62 8.84 7.29 -14.37
N VAL A 63 9.33 7.50 -13.15
CA VAL A 63 10.17 6.50 -12.46
C VAL A 63 9.41 5.19 -12.29
N THR A 64 8.19 5.24 -11.74
CA THR A 64 7.36 4.04 -11.52
C THR A 64 7.10 3.28 -12.81
N GLN A 65 6.63 3.98 -13.85
CA GLN A 65 6.36 3.39 -15.16
C GLN A 65 7.60 2.77 -15.80
N HIS A 66 8.76 3.40 -15.65
CA HIS A 66 10.01 2.86 -16.16
C HIS A 66 10.45 1.60 -15.41
N LEU A 67 10.33 1.57 -14.09
CA LEU A 67 10.63 0.39 -13.29
C LEU A 67 9.70 -0.79 -13.65
N GLU A 68 8.40 -0.54 -13.83
CA GLU A 68 7.46 -1.57 -14.30
C GLU A 68 7.84 -2.12 -15.69
N LYS A 69 8.27 -1.26 -16.62
CA LYS A 69 8.78 -1.70 -17.93
C LYS A 69 10.03 -2.56 -17.80
N GLN A 70 10.96 -2.21 -16.91
CA GLN A 70 12.18 -3.02 -16.68
C GLN A 70 11.86 -4.40 -16.10
N VAL A 71 10.81 -4.52 -15.28
CA VAL A 71 10.34 -5.81 -14.78
C VAL A 71 9.72 -6.65 -15.89
N GLN A 72 8.92 -6.05 -16.78
CA GLN A 72 8.25 -6.77 -17.87
C GLN A 72 9.21 -7.20 -18.99
N ALA A 73 10.27 -6.41 -19.23
CA ALA A 73 11.24 -6.65 -20.28
C ALA A 73 12.67 -6.33 -19.77
N PRO A 74 13.27 -7.23 -18.96
CA PRO A 74 14.58 -6.99 -18.38
C PRO A 74 15.63 -6.82 -19.47
N THR A 75 16.45 -5.78 -19.34
CA THR A 75 17.53 -5.52 -20.28
C THR A 75 18.76 -6.37 -19.92
N PRO A 76 19.48 -6.95 -20.91
CA PRO A 76 20.58 -7.89 -20.66
C PRO A 76 21.90 -7.23 -20.19
N PHE A 77 21.84 -6.11 -19.47
CA PHE A 77 23.03 -5.37 -19.04
C PHE A 77 23.81 -6.10 -17.92
N PRO A 78 25.13 -5.83 -17.80
CA PRO A 78 25.91 -6.23 -16.63
C PRO A 78 25.27 -5.68 -15.34
N ALA A 79 25.22 -6.50 -14.29
CA ALA A 79 24.53 -6.18 -13.04
C ALA A 79 24.98 -4.86 -12.40
N GLU A 80 26.28 -4.52 -12.50
CA GLU A 80 26.83 -3.29 -11.93
C GLU A 80 26.35 -2.02 -12.64
N CYS A 81 26.34 -2.02 -13.98
CA CYS A 81 25.86 -0.88 -14.76
C CYS A 81 24.35 -0.66 -14.56
N ALA A 82 23.60 -1.75 -14.41
CA ALA A 82 22.18 -1.70 -14.06
C ALA A 82 21.97 -1.07 -12.66
N ARG A 83 22.74 -1.50 -11.66
CA ARG A 83 22.67 -0.95 -10.29
C ARG A 83 22.90 0.55 -10.25
N TRP A 84 23.92 1.06 -10.95
CA TRP A 84 24.18 2.52 -10.97
C TRP A 84 23.09 3.30 -11.69
N SER A 85 22.52 2.73 -12.75
CA SER A 85 21.44 3.37 -13.49
C SER A 85 20.14 3.42 -12.66
N TYR A 86 19.80 2.34 -11.95
CA TYR A 86 18.70 2.38 -10.97
C TYR A 86 18.98 3.38 -9.84
N SER A 87 20.21 3.43 -9.32
CA SER A 87 20.62 4.43 -8.34
C SER A 87 20.45 5.86 -8.89
N GLY A 88 20.69 6.08 -10.18
CA GLY A 88 20.48 7.35 -10.85
C GLY A 88 19.01 7.81 -10.89
N LEU A 89 18.04 6.88 -10.97
CA LEU A 89 16.62 7.21 -10.84
C LEU A 89 16.31 7.77 -9.45
N PHE A 90 16.75 7.05 -8.42
CA PHE A 90 16.54 7.43 -7.03
C PHE A 90 17.32 8.69 -6.64
N PHE A 91 18.46 8.93 -7.27
CA PHE A 91 19.20 10.18 -7.15
C PHE A 91 18.35 11.37 -7.60
N ALA A 92 17.72 11.29 -8.78
CA ALA A 92 16.84 12.34 -9.29
C ALA A 92 15.62 12.58 -8.39
N VAL A 93 15.08 11.52 -7.78
CA VAL A 93 13.99 11.63 -6.79
C VAL A 93 14.46 12.31 -5.52
N LEU A 94 15.57 11.87 -4.89
CA LEU A 94 16.07 12.49 -3.66
C LEU A 94 16.51 13.94 -3.86
N HIS A 95 17.11 14.27 -5.01
CA HIS A 95 17.47 15.64 -5.35
C HIS A 95 16.26 16.58 -5.39
N ASN A 96 15.07 16.06 -5.67
CA ASN A 96 13.85 16.85 -5.81
C ASN A 96 12.81 16.56 -4.71
N LEU A 97 13.18 15.85 -3.64
CA LEU A 97 12.23 15.35 -2.64
C LEU A 97 11.36 16.45 -2.02
N GLU A 98 11.95 17.61 -1.76
CA GLU A 98 11.24 18.79 -1.22
C GLU A 98 10.21 19.36 -2.20
N ASN A 99 10.47 19.26 -3.52
CA ASN A 99 9.61 19.81 -4.58
C ASN A 99 8.53 18.84 -5.06
N ILE A 100 8.65 17.54 -4.77
CA ILE A 100 7.65 16.55 -5.18
C ILE A 100 6.44 16.63 -4.25
N HIS A 101 5.25 16.63 -4.85
CA HIS A 101 4.01 16.61 -4.09
C HIS A 101 3.84 15.27 -3.34
N GLN A 102 3.35 15.35 -2.10
CA GLN A 102 3.26 14.20 -1.19
C GLN A 102 2.51 12.99 -1.77
N LYS A 103 1.36 13.24 -2.42
CA LYS A 103 0.58 12.19 -3.11
C LYS A 103 1.40 11.39 -4.13
N ASP A 104 2.32 12.05 -4.84
CA ASP A 104 3.14 11.42 -5.87
C ASP A 104 4.29 10.62 -5.27
N LEU A 105 4.85 11.07 -4.13
CA LEU A 105 5.78 10.28 -3.32
C LEU A 105 5.11 9.02 -2.79
N VAL A 106 3.90 9.13 -2.24
CA VAL A 106 3.12 7.97 -1.76
C VAL A 106 2.83 7.00 -2.91
N ALA A 107 2.46 7.52 -4.09
CA ALA A 107 2.25 6.68 -5.27
C ALA A 107 3.53 5.94 -5.71
N LEU A 108 4.68 6.62 -5.70
CA LEU A 108 5.98 6.00 -5.94
C LEU A 108 6.26 4.89 -4.92
N LEU A 109 6.08 5.15 -3.62
CA LEU A 109 6.30 4.17 -2.56
C LEU A 109 5.40 2.93 -2.71
N VAL A 110 4.13 3.11 -3.08
CA VAL A 110 3.22 1.99 -3.41
C VAL A 110 3.75 1.21 -4.61
N GLY A 111 4.22 1.89 -5.66
CA GLY A 111 4.83 1.27 -6.84
C GLY A 111 6.05 0.42 -6.48
N LEU A 112 6.99 0.99 -5.73
CA LEU A 112 8.19 0.30 -5.23
C LEU A 112 7.85 -0.92 -4.38
N THR A 113 6.87 -0.78 -3.49
CA THR A 113 6.40 -1.88 -2.64
C THR A 113 5.78 -3.00 -3.46
N LYS A 114 4.99 -2.68 -4.48
CA LYS A 114 4.43 -3.69 -5.42
C LYS A 114 5.53 -4.39 -6.20
N LEU A 115 6.56 -3.66 -6.65
CA LEU A 115 7.71 -4.23 -7.34
C LEU A 115 8.46 -5.23 -6.45
N LEU A 116 8.64 -4.89 -5.17
CA LEU A 116 9.26 -5.78 -4.17
C LEU A 116 8.39 -6.98 -3.79
N ARG A 117 7.07 -6.80 -3.71
CA ARG A 117 6.11 -7.88 -3.42
C ARG A 117 6.01 -8.88 -4.56
N GLY A 118 6.19 -8.43 -5.80
CA GLY A 118 5.95 -9.24 -6.98
C GLY A 118 6.61 -10.62 -6.90
N GLU A 119 5.78 -11.66 -6.89
CA GLU A 119 6.12 -13.01 -7.31
C GLU A 119 6.42 -12.96 -8.83
N HIS A 120 7.47 -12.26 -9.24
CA HIS A 120 7.87 -12.18 -10.65
C HIS A 120 8.27 -13.59 -11.08
N HIS A 121 7.30 -14.31 -11.65
CA HIS A 121 7.43 -15.69 -12.05
C HIS A 121 8.65 -15.88 -12.98
N GLY A 122 9.73 -16.41 -12.43
CA GLY A 122 10.69 -17.24 -13.16
C GLY A 122 11.69 -16.57 -14.09
N GLN A 123 12.00 -15.27 -13.99
CA GLN A 123 13.09 -14.67 -14.78
C GLN A 123 14.14 -13.99 -13.91
N TYR A 124 15.29 -14.67 -13.80
CA TYR A 124 16.51 -14.25 -13.12
C TYR A 124 16.99 -12.84 -13.54
N LYS A 125 17.61 -12.15 -12.57
CA LYS A 125 18.34 -10.85 -12.62
C LYS A 125 17.54 -9.55 -12.45
N LEU A 126 16.61 -9.50 -11.50
CA LEU A 126 16.15 -8.24 -10.88
C LEU A 126 16.88 -7.88 -9.58
N GLU A 127 17.94 -8.60 -9.19
CA GLU A 127 18.70 -8.34 -7.95
C GLU A 127 19.20 -6.90 -7.87
N ALA A 128 19.82 -6.38 -8.94
CA ALA A 128 20.29 -5.00 -8.98
C ALA A 128 19.16 -3.97 -8.83
N LEU A 129 17.95 -4.27 -9.36
CA LEU A 129 16.77 -3.44 -9.16
C LEU A 129 16.31 -3.51 -7.70
N ARG A 130 16.11 -4.73 -7.19
CA ARG A 130 15.69 -5.00 -5.82
C ARG A 130 16.62 -4.33 -4.81
N ASP A 131 17.92 -4.53 -4.95
CA ASP A 131 18.95 -3.92 -4.09
C ASP A 131 18.88 -2.41 -4.14
N SER A 132 18.67 -1.82 -5.33
CA SER A 132 18.55 -0.37 -5.47
C SER A 132 17.28 0.18 -4.83
N VAL A 133 16.15 -0.53 -4.96
CA VAL A 133 14.88 -0.17 -4.30
C VAL A 133 15.01 -0.29 -2.78
N GLU A 134 15.53 -1.41 -2.29
CA GLU A 134 15.77 -1.63 -0.86
C GLU A 134 16.72 -0.57 -0.28
N SER A 135 17.77 -0.21 -1.02
CA SER A 135 18.73 0.80 -0.56
C SER A 135 18.13 2.20 -0.52
N PHE A 136 17.31 2.56 -1.52
CA PHE A 136 16.56 3.80 -1.52
C PHE A 136 15.57 3.87 -0.35
N LEU A 137 14.80 2.81 -0.12
CA LEU A 137 13.86 2.75 1.01
C LEU A 137 14.59 2.80 2.36
N ALA A 138 15.68 2.06 2.53
CA ALA A 138 16.51 2.12 3.73
C ALA A 138 17.04 3.54 3.99
N CYS A 139 17.41 4.27 2.93
CA CYS A 139 17.75 5.68 3.03
C CYS A 139 16.59 6.53 3.54
N LEU A 140 15.37 6.34 3.02
CA LEU A 140 14.20 7.06 3.52
C LEU A 140 13.92 6.79 5.02
N PHE A 141 14.12 5.54 5.47
CA PHE A 141 13.86 5.13 6.85
C PHE A 141 14.99 5.46 7.84
N SER A 142 16.19 5.80 7.35
CA SER A 142 17.38 5.93 8.22
C SER A 142 18.04 7.30 8.15
N CYS A 143 17.86 8.04 7.07
CA CYS A 143 18.54 9.31 6.85
C CYS A 143 17.66 10.50 7.21
N SER A 144 18.30 11.57 7.67
CA SER A 144 17.70 12.91 7.81
C SER A 144 17.88 13.74 6.53
N ASN A 145 17.31 14.95 6.51
CA ASN A 145 17.45 15.91 5.39
C ASN A 145 18.89 16.27 5.03
N ARG A 146 19.86 15.95 5.88
CA ARG A 146 21.29 16.05 5.56
C ARG A 146 21.68 15.23 4.34
N VAL A 147 21.02 14.09 4.09
CA VAL A 147 21.28 13.28 2.88
C VAL A 147 20.86 14.02 1.61
N ILE A 148 19.79 14.83 1.65
CA ILE A 148 19.35 15.66 0.52
C ILE A 148 20.42 16.70 0.20
N LYS A 149 20.94 17.38 1.23
CA LYS A 149 22.07 18.32 1.07
C LYS A 149 23.29 17.63 0.43
N ARG A 150 23.61 16.42 0.87
CA ARG A 150 24.71 15.63 0.29
C ARG A 150 24.46 15.25 -1.16
N VAL A 151 23.23 14.86 -1.52
CA VAL A 151 22.82 14.59 -2.91
C VAL A 151 22.98 15.83 -3.77
N HIS A 152 22.59 17.02 -3.30
CA HIS A 152 22.87 18.26 -4.00
C HIS A 152 24.37 18.52 -4.16
N THR A 153 25.21 18.30 -3.14
CA THR A 153 26.67 18.44 -3.28
C THR A 153 27.21 17.54 -4.37
N ILE A 154 26.78 16.28 -4.43
CA ILE A 154 27.16 15.33 -5.50
C ILE A 154 26.67 15.84 -6.87
N ALA A 155 25.45 16.37 -6.96
CA ALA A 155 24.86 16.86 -8.20
C ALA A 155 25.64 18.04 -8.80
N HIS A 156 26.11 18.96 -7.96
CA HIS A 156 26.83 20.17 -8.37
C HIS A 156 28.34 19.95 -8.56
N GLY A 157 28.86 18.76 -8.23
CA GLY A 157 30.25 18.40 -8.49
C GLY A 157 30.59 18.38 -9.99
N SER A 158 31.87 18.51 -10.32
CA SER A 158 32.39 18.49 -11.70
C SER A 158 32.41 17.09 -12.34
N ASP A 159 32.15 16.04 -11.56
CA ASP A 159 32.20 14.67 -12.01
C ASP A 159 31.21 14.37 -13.15
N PRO A 160 31.57 13.46 -14.09
CA PRO A 160 30.62 12.90 -15.05
C PRO A 160 29.40 12.27 -14.36
N THR A 161 28.24 12.29 -15.03
CA THR A 161 26.96 11.80 -14.48
C THR A 161 27.05 10.37 -13.93
N MET A 162 27.74 9.46 -14.64
CA MET A 162 27.92 8.08 -14.16
C MET A 162 28.73 8.00 -12.86
N ASN A 163 29.73 8.86 -12.67
CA ASN A 163 30.51 8.88 -11.43
C ASN A 163 29.67 9.42 -10.27
N LYS A 164 28.80 10.42 -10.51
CA LYS A 164 27.82 10.89 -9.52
C LYS A 164 26.91 9.76 -9.04
N TRP A 165 26.40 8.93 -9.96
CA TRP A 165 25.56 7.78 -9.59
C TRP A 165 26.32 6.69 -8.86
N LYS A 166 27.60 6.45 -9.20
CA LYS A 166 28.47 5.54 -8.45
C LYS A 166 28.67 6.02 -7.02
N SER A 167 29.01 7.29 -6.83
CA SER A 167 29.19 7.90 -5.51
C SER A 167 27.91 7.83 -4.68
N PHE A 168 26.76 8.10 -5.30
CA PHE A 168 25.47 7.96 -4.65
C PHE A 168 25.11 6.51 -4.30
N SER A 169 25.38 5.56 -5.20
CA SER A 169 25.16 4.13 -4.96
C SER A 169 26.01 3.63 -3.80
N ALA A 170 27.27 4.09 -3.69
CA ALA A 170 28.14 3.81 -2.56
C ALA A 170 27.59 4.38 -1.24
N LEU A 171 27.12 5.64 -1.24
CA LEU A 171 26.45 6.26 -0.10
C LEU A 171 25.25 5.43 0.37
N LEU A 172 24.35 5.04 -0.56
CA LEU A 172 23.19 4.21 -0.23
C LEU A 172 23.60 2.85 0.35
N HIS A 173 24.60 2.19 -0.22
CA HIS A 173 25.06 0.88 0.25
C HIS A 173 25.58 0.92 1.70
N VAL A 174 26.31 1.98 2.07
CA VAL A 174 26.75 2.19 3.45
C VAL A 174 25.56 2.39 4.40
N VAL A 175 24.58 3.20 4.00
CA VAL A 175 23.36 3.42 4.78
C VAL A 175 22.59 2.11 4.99
N THR A 176 22.39 1.32 3.93
CA THR A 176 21.68 0.04 4.01
C THR A 176 22.38 -0.96 4.91
N LYS A 177 23.72 -1.06 4.84
CA LYS A 177 24.49 -1.92 5.73
C LYS A 177 24.29 -1.52 7.19
N LYS A 178 24.35 -0.22 7.49
CA LYS A 178 24.12 0.29 8.85
C LYS A 178 22.69 0.07 9.33
N TYR A 179 21.70 0.30 8.46
CA TYR A 179 20.28 0.05 8.75
C TYR A 179 20.02 -1.42 9.11
N LYS A 180 20.61 -2.36 8.37
CA LYS A 180 20.50 -3.79 8.68
C LYS A 180 21.14 -4.10 10.04
N VAL A 181 22.33 -3.57 10.34
CA VAL A 181 23.01 -3.78 11.63
C VAL A 181 22.20 -3.23 12.80
N THR A 182 21.76 -1.96 12.76
CA THR A 182 20.97 -1.36 13.85
C THR A 182 19.62 -2.06 14.05
N ALA A 183 19.02 -2.56 12.96
CA ALA A 183 17.82 -3.37 13.04
C ALA A 183 18.03 -4.72 13.73
N TYR A 184 19.14 -5.40 13.45
CA TYR A 184 19.49 -6.66 14.11
C TYR A 184 19.73 -6.44 15.61
N ASP A 185 20.48 -5.39 15.98
CA ASP A 185 20.76 -5.07 17.39
C ASP A 185 19.48 -4.75 18.18
N GLN A 186 18.55 -4.00 17.58
CA GLN A 186 17.24 -3.72 18.20
C GLN A 186 16.35 -4.96 18.33
N SER A 187 16.46 -5.91 17.39
CA SER A 187 15.74 -7.19 17.44
C SER A 187 16.30 -8.18 18.47
N ALA A 188 17.60 -8.08 18.77
CA ALA A 188 18.24 -8.87 19.82
C ALA A 188 17.83 -8.36 21.22
N ASN A 189 17.84 -7.04 21.42
CA ASN A 189 17.43 -6.43 22.70
C ASN A 189 15.94 -6.60 23.02
N THR A 190 15.07 -6.78 22.02
CA THR A 190 13.65 -7.08 22.27
C THR A 190 13.39 -8.53 22.66
N LYS A 191 14.31 -9.47 22.35
CA LYS A 191 14.23 -10.86 22.83
C LYS A 191 14.66 -11.01 24.29
N GLU A 192 15.50 -10.11 24.81
CA GLU A 192 15.89 -10.13 26.23
C GLU A 192 14.83 -9.57 27.18
N ILE A 193 13.86 -8.80 26.68
CA ILE A 193 12.79 -8.20 27.53
C ILE A 193 11.57 -9.15 27.65
N SER A 194 11.46 -10.20 26.84
CA SER A 194 10.40 -11.22 26.99
C SER A 194 10.80 -12.41 27.89
N ALA A 195 11.95 -12.33 28.57
CA ALA A 195 12.42 -13.37 29.49
C ALA A 195 12.58 -12.83 30.91
N ILE A 196 11.50 -12.30 31.50
CA ILE A 196 11.40 -12.16 32.96
C ILE A 196 10.20 -13.01 33.38
N GLY A 197 10.49 -14.23 33.83
CA GLY A 197 9.51 -15.14 34.38
C GLY A 197 9.87 -16.61 34.22
N HIS A 198 10.93 -17.07 34.91
CA HIS A 198 10.89 -18.23 35.82
C HIS A 198 12.27 -18.54 36.38
N THR A 199 12.31 -18.65 37.70
CA THR A 199 13.42 -19.13 38.52
C THR A 199 13.60 -20.65 38.42
N ASP A 200 14.86 -21.02 38.68
CA ASP A 200 15.38 -22.28 39.22
C ASP A 200 16.05 -23.32 38.29
N ASP A 201 17.34 -23.42 38.61
CA ASP A 201 18.18 -24.59 38.85
C ASP A 201 19.00 -25.24 37.72
N GLY A 202 20.33 -25.10 37.90
CA GLY A 202 21.25 -26.23 37.89
C GLY A 202 21.90 -26.60 36.56
N SER A 203 23.09 -26.05 36.29
CA SER A 203 24.32 -26.86 36.07
C SER A 203 25.48 -25.97 35.63
N LEU A 204 26.52 -25.98 36.46
CA LEU A 204 27.88 -25.55 36.13
C LEU A 204 28.38 -26.30 34.88
N HIS A 205 28.92 -25.57 33.90
CA HIS A 205 30.13 -25.98 33.20
C HIS A 205 30.87 -24.76 32.64
N ASN A 206 32.03 -24.52 33.25
CA ASN A 206 33.10 -23.66 32.75
C ASN A 206 33.62 -24.16 31.40
N VAL A 207 33.73 -23.28 30.40
CA VAL A 207 34.76 -23.39 29.36
C VAL A 207 35.35 -22.01 29.10
N VAL A 208 36.64 -21.90 29.40
CA VAL A 208 37.55 -20.77 29.22
C VAL A 208 37.78 -20.52 27.70
N PRO A 209 37.96 -19.27 27.26
CA PRO A 209 38.31 -18.94 25.89
C PRO A 209 39.84 -18.93 25.67
N GLU A 210 40.34 -19.52 24.59
CA GLU A 210 41.73 -19.39 24.18
C GLU A 210 41.91 -19.62 22.66
N PRO A 211 43.02 -19.20 22.02
CA PRO A 211 43.22 -17.83 21.53
C PRO A 211 43.51 -17.75 20.02
N ALA A 212 43.64 -16.52 19.51
CA ALA A 212 44.02 -16.19 18.14
C ALA A 212 45.38 -16.77 17.72
N PRO A 213 45.60 -17.09 16.43
CA PRO A 213 46.94 -17.20 15.88
C PRO A 213 47.34 -15.87 15.25
N SER A 214 48.32 -15.24 15.90
CA SER A 214 49.25 -14.29 15.32
C SER A 214 50.03 -14.94 14.16
N GLY A 215 49.90 -14.37 12.96
CA GLY A 215 50.67 -14.74 11.78
C GLY A 215 51.12 -13.48 11.03
N SER A 216 52.28 -12.96 11.40
CA SER A 216 52.99 -11.90 10.71
C SER A 216 53.64 -12.41 9.42
N GLY A 217 53.29 -11.83 8.28
CA GLY A 217 53.98 -12.01 7.00
C GLY A 217 53.85 -10.74 6.17
N GLN A 218 54.94 -9.97 6.11
CA GLN A 218 55.05 -8.70 5.39
C GLN A 218 55.14 -8.87 3.86
N SER A 219 54.79 -7.78 3.17
CA SER A 219 55.33 -7.31 1.88
C SER A 219 54.69 -7.82 0.59
N ASN A 220 53.80 -7.02 0.01
CA ASN A 220 54.19 -6.25 -1.17
C ASN A 220 53.24 -5.07 -1.44
N THR A 221 53.81 -3.88 -1.32
CA THR A 221 53.30 -2.60 -1.79
C THR A 221 53.08 -2.63 -3.30
N ASN A 222 51.84 -2.44 -3.74
CA ASN A 222 51.55 -1.80 -5.01
C ASN A 222 50.48 -0.75 -4.78
N SER A 223 50.94 0.50 -4.75
CA SER A 223 50.19 1.73 -4.65
C SER A 223 49.23 1.89 -5.84
N GLY A 224 47.96 1.60 -5.62
CA GLY A 224 46.84 2.08 -6.43
C GLY A 224 45.93 2.90 -5.54
N SER A 225 46.19 4.20 -5.44
CA SER A 225 45.36 5.20 -4.77
C SER A 225 43.99 5.27 -5.45
N TYR A 226 43.09 4.34 -5.13
CA TYR A 226 41.66 4.52 -5.32
C TYR A 226 41.13 5.25 -4.09
N ALA A 227 40.34 6.29 -4.34
CA ALA A 227 39.62 7.11 -3.37
C ALA A 227 38.58 6.29 -2.58
N GLY A 228 39.03 5.29 -1.81
CA GLY A 228 38.21 4.34 -1.07
C GLY A 228 37.83 4.80 0.34
N ASP A 229 38.62 5.68 0.97
CA ASP A 229 38.44 6.00 2.39
C ASP A 229 37.66 7.29 2.70
N VAL A 230 37.50 8.20 1.74
CA VAL A 230 36.88 9.52 2.02
C VAL A 230 35.33 9.45 2.14
N CYS A 231 34.70 8.33 1.78
CA CYS A 231 33.24 8.22 1.77
C CYS A 231 32.64 7.55 3.03
N ALA A 232 33.38 6.73 3.78
CA ALA A 232 32.79 5.92 4.85
C ALA A 232 32.49 6.72 6.14
N GLU A 233 33.38 7.63 6.52
CA GLU A 233 33.22 8.48 7.72
C GLU A 233 32.17 9.58 7.52
N SER A 234 32.01 10.11 6.30
CA SER A 234 31.04 11.18 6.01
C SER A 234 29.58 10.71 5.93
N CYS A 235 29.30 9.41 5.94
CA CYS A 235 27.95 8.87 5.76
C CYS A 235 27.15 8.78 7.08
N THR A 236 27.81 8.70 8.24
CA THR A 236 27.13 8.70 9.56
C THR A 236 26.36 9.99 9.79
N GLU A 237 26.88 11.12 9.30
CA GLU A 237 26.26 12.42 9.47
C GLU A 237 24.89 12.54 8.80
N CYS A 238 24.63 11.71 7.78
CA CYS A 238 23.35 11.66 7.08
C CYS A 238 22.28 10.88 7.87
N LEU A 239 22.68 10.00 8.78
CA LEU A 239 21.73 9.20 9.56
C LEU A 239 20.94 10.09 10.54
N ALA A 240 19.66 9.80 10.65
CA ALA A 240 18.78 10.42 11.62
C ALA A 240 19.12 9.92 13.04
N LYS A 241 18.98 10.79 14.05
CA LYS A 241 19.21 10.40 15.45
C LYS A 241 18.03 9.62 16.04
N ASN A 242 16.84 9.85 15.50
CA ASN A 242 15.59 9.21 15.91
C ASN A 242 14.65 9.06 14.69
N ALA A 243 13.56 8.31 14.85
CA ALA A 243 12.62 8.04 13.76
C ALA A 243 11.96 9.31 13.20
N SER A 244 11.67 10.30 14.05
CA SER A 244 11.03 11.56 13.65
C SER A 244 11.90 12.45 12.75
N GLU A 245 13.22 12.29 12.80
CA GLU A 245 14.17 13.03 11.95
C GLU A 245 14.35 12.41 10.56
N THR A 246 13.72 11.26 10.29
CA THR A 246 13.92 10.53 9.02
C THR A 246 13.13 11.16 7.87
N LEU A 247 13.60 10.96 6.64
CA LEU A 247 12.87 11.40 5.44
C LEU A 247 11.46 10.77 5.37
N PHE A 248 11.30 9.52 5.80
CA PHE A 248 10.00 8.86 5.81
C PHE A 248 9.04 9.46 6.84
N ALA A 249 9.53 9.88 8.01
CA ALA A 249 8.74 10.65 8.96
C ALA A 249 8.28 11.99 8.35
N GLU A 250 9.16 12.70 7.63
CA GLU A 250 8.77 13.93 6.95
C GLU A 250 7.67 13.70 5.91
N ILE A 251 7.74 12.60 5.15
CA ILE A 251 6.68 12.18 4.23
C ILE A 251 5.35 12.00 5.00
N ILE A 252 5.35 11.33 6.16
CA ILE A 252 4.14 11.20 6.99
C ILE A 252 3.62 12.57 7.44
N GLU A 253 4.48 13.42 8.00
CA GLU A 253 4.08 14.73 8.55
C GLU A 253 3.55 15.69 7.48
N ARG A 254 4.13 15.66 6.27
CA ARG A 254 3.66 16.44 5.10
C ARG A 254 2.33 15.95 4.54
N SER A 255 1.83 14.78 4.96
CA SER A 255 0.54 14.27 4.53
C SER A 255 -0.60 15.02 5.22
N THR A 256 -1.47 15.64 4.42
CA THR A 256 -2.61 16.44 4.87
C THR A 256 -3.96 15.81 4.51
N LEU A 257 -3.99 14.82 3.62
CA LEU A 257 -5.22 14.17 3.17
C LEU A 257 -5.37 12.80 3.84
N ARG A 258 -6.44 12.61 4.63
CA ARG A 258 -6.64 11.35 5.38
C ARG A 258 -6.76 10.11 4.48
N LYS A 259 -7.39 10.26 3.30
CA LYS A 259 -7.47 9.18 2.29
C LYS A 259 -6.12 8.64 1.80
N ASP A 260 -5.03 9.41 1.90
CA ASP A 260 -3.71 8.93 1.46
C ASP A 260 -3.05 7.99 2.49
N PHE A 261 -3.51 7.99 3.75
CA PHE A 261 -2.90 7.18 4.82
C PHE A 261 -3.13 5.67 4.65
N ALA A 262 -4.19 5.24 3.96
CA ALA A 262 -4.36 3.81 3.64
C ALA A 262 -3.27 3.28 2.70
N ARG A 263 -2.72 4.16 1.84
CA ARG A 263 -1.60 3.81 0.96
C ARG A 263 -0.28 3.77 1.73
N ILE A 264 -0.08 4.67 2.69
CA ILE A 264 1.09 4.64 3.59
C ILE A 264 1.04 3.37 4.46
N ALA A 265 -0.12 3.04 5.01
CA ALA A 265 -0.35 1.81 5.77
C ALA A 265 -0.05 0.57 4.94
N PHE A 266 -0.50 0.53 3.69
CA PHE A 266 -0.16 -0.51 2.73
C PHE A 266 1.35 -0.65 2.53
N VAL A 267 2.07 0.47 2.33
CA VAL A 267 3.53 0.47 2.16
C VAL A 267 4.21 -0.14 3.39
N LEU A 268 3.90 0.35 4.59
CA LEU A 268 4.49 -0.15 5.83
C LEU A 268 4.21 -1.65 6.05
N TYR A 269 2.96 -2.08 5.87
CA TYR A 269 2.55 -3.47 6.00
C TYR A 269 3.36 -4.39 5.08
N TRP A 270 3.42 -4.08 3.79
CA TRP A 270 4.11 -4.96 2.84
C TRP A 270 5.62 -4.92 2.99
N LEU A 271 6.22 -3.80 3.38
CA LEU A 271 7.65 -3.77 3.68
C LEU A 271 8.02 -4.67 4.86
N SER A 272 7.12 -4.83 5.85
CA SER A 272 7.32 -5.78 6.95
C SER A 272 7.43 -7.24 6.48
N HIS A 273 6.80 -7.58 5.34
CA HIS A 273 6.89 -8.91 4.73
C HIS A 273 8.13 -9.09 3.82
N VAL A 274 8.81 -8.00 3.44
CA VAL A 274 9.98 -8.05 2.54
C VAL A 274 11.31 -8.02 3.35
N GLY A 275 11.24 -8.12 4.67
CA GLY A 275 12.42 -8.20 5.54
C GLY A 275 12.89 -6.85 6.09
N PHE A 276 12.07 -5.79 5.99
CA PHE A 276 12.32 -4.58 6.76
C PHE A 276 11.98 -4.81 8.24
N PRO A 277 12.71 -4.15 9.17
CA PRO A 277 12.59 -4.39 10.60
C PRO A 277 11.23 -3.97 11.13
N LYS A 278 10.49 -4.95 11.68
CA LYS A 278 9.12 -4.75 12.18
C LYS A 278 9.03 -3.66 13.25
N HIS A 279 10.01 -3.56 14.15
CA HIS A 279 10.03 -2.51 15.18
C HIS A 279 10.08 -1.10 14.56
N SER A 280 10.98 -0.85 13.60
CA SER A 280 11.09 0.46 12.97
C SER A 280 9.80 0.81 12.22
N LEU A 281 9.23 -0.15 11.48
CA LEU A 281 7.97 0.03 10.77
C LEU A 281 6.79 0.28 11.73
N THR A 282 6.77 -0.35 12.91
CA THR A 282 5.76 -0.11 13.95
C THR A 282 5.78 1.35 14.42
N ASN A 283 6.96 1.94 14.62
CA ASN A 283 7.09 3.35 15.00
C ASN A 283 6.51 4.27 13.92
N PHE A 284 6.83 4.02 12.64
CA PHE A 284 6.26 4.79 11.53
C PHE A 284 4.75 4.59 11.38
N TYR A 285 4.24 3.39 11.62
CA TYR A 285 2.80 3.13 11.60
C TYR A 285 2.09 3.90 12.72
N ARG A 286 2.68 3.95 13.91
CA ARG A 286 2.18 4.75 15.03
C ARG A 286 2.15 6.25 14.69
N MET A 287 3.25 6.79 14.15
CA MET A 287 3.32 8.18 13.68
C MET A 287 2.24 8.48 12.63
N MET A 288 2.11 7.59 11.65
CA MET A 288 1.09 7.65 10.60
C MET A 288 -0.33 7.73 11.18
N LEU A 289 -0.65 6.89 12.15
CA LEU A 289 -1.96 6.90 12.81
C LEU A 289 -2.20 8.18 13.62
N HIS A 290 -1.24 8.61 14.44
CA HIS A 290 -1.38 9.86 15.19
C HIS A 290 -1.60 11.05 14.26
N ARG A 291 -0.85 11.13 13.16
CA ARG A 291 -1.02 12.18 12.17
C ARG A 291 -2.40 12.13 11.54
N MET A 292 -2.82 10.98 11.01
CA MET A 292 -4.16 10.83 10.39
C MET A 292 -5.30 11.23 11.34
N LEU A 293 -5.21 10.75 12.59
CA LEU A 293 -6.21 10.98 13.64
C LEU A 293 -6.16 12.40 14.23
N GLY A 294 -5.09 13.15 13.98
CA GLY A 294 -4.90 14.54 14.41
C GLY A 294 -5.27 15.58 13.34
N LEU A 295 -5.48 15.17 12.08
CA LEU A 295 -6.01 16.06 11.04
C LEU A 295 -7.47 16.43 11.35
N GLU A 296 -7.97 17.53 10.79
CA GLU A 296 -9.37 17.96 10.92
C GLU A 296 -10.31 17.13 10.03
N TRP A 297 -11.58 17.04 10.40
CA TRP A 297 -12.62 16.39 9.59
C TRP A 297 -13.14 17.37 8.53
N ASP A 298 -12.75 17.12 7.28
CA ASP A 298 -13.20 17.86 6.09
C ASP A 298 -13.64 16.86 5.01
N SER A 299 -14.86 17.06 4.49
CA SER A 299 -15.60 16.11 3.64
C SER A 299 -14.84 15.66 2.39
N ASP A 300 -13.99 16.52 1.82
CA ASP A 300 -13.24 16.21 0.58
C ASP A 300 -11.97 15.37 0.81
N SER A 301 -11.57 15.23 2.07
CA SER A 301 -10.34 14.56 2.50
C SER A 301 -10.58 13.27 3.29
N GLU A 302 -11.84 12.99 3.66
CA GLU A 302 -12.20 11.83 4.49
C GLU A 302 -11.82 10.50 3.83
N PRO A 303 -11.28 9.56 4.62
CA PRO A 303 -11.00 8.22 4.12
C PRO A 303 -12.32 7.50 3.86
N SER A 304 -12.40 6.72 2.78
CA SER A 304 -13.56 5.84 2.61
C SER A 304 -13.58 4.77 3.71
N PRO A 305 -14.74 4.18 4.04
CA PRO A 305 -14.79 3.07 5.00
C PRO A 305 -13.83 1.92 4.64
N ARG A 306 -13.61 1.70 3.35
CA ARG A 306 -12.64 0.72 2.86
C ARG A 306 -11.19 1.07 3.21
N ASP A 307 -10.83 2.35 3.15
CA ASP A 307 -9.51 2.83 3.53
C ASP A 307 -9.28 2.60 5.02
N LEU A 308 -10.30 2.89 5.85
CA LEU A 308 -10.28 2.63 7.30
C LEU A 308 -10.15 1.14 7.62
N ILE A 309 -10.93 0.27 6.98
CA ILE A 309 -10.81 -1.19 7.12
C ILE A 309 -9.41 -1.67 6.74
N SER A 310 -8.83 -1.12 5.68
CA SER A 310 -7.47 -1.48 5.25
C SER A 310 -6.43 -1.07 6.30
N ILE A 311 -6.52 0.15 6.82
CA ILE A 311 -5.63 0.65 7.88
C ILE A 311 -5.80 -0.21 9.15
N LEU A 312 -7.02 -0.54 9.53
CA LEU A 312 -7.30 -1.36 10.70
C LEU A 312 -6.70 -2.76 10.54
N ARG A 313 -6.93 -3.41 9.39
CA ARG A 313 -6.38 -4.73 9.08
C ARG A 313 -4.85 -4.73 9.11
N TYR A 314 -4.21 -3.75 8.47
CA TYR A 314 -2.74 -3.66 8.47
C TYR A 314 -2.19 -3.37 9.88
N SER A 315 -2.95 -2.68 10.72
CA SER A 315 -2.57 -2.38 12.11
C SER A 315 -2.42 -3.63 12.99
N LEU A 316 -3.09 -4.74 12.63
CA LEU A 316 -3.00 -6.03 13.32
C LEU A 316 -1.60 -6.64 13.22
N HIS A 317 -0.84 -6.27 12.18
CA HIS A 317 0.54 -6.72 12.02
C HIS A 317 1.54 -5.93 12.86
N PHE A 318 1.18 -4.81 13.45
CA PHE A 318 2.11 -3.96 14.21
C PHE A 318 1.77 -3.96 15.70
N ASP A 319 2.78 -3.75 16.54
CA ASP A 319 2.58 -3.64 17.99
C ASP A 319 2.14 -2.22 18.36
N LEU A 320 0.82 -1.99 18.34
CA LEU A 320 0.20 -0.69 18.51
C LEU A 320 -0.62 -0.65 19.78
N ASP A 321 -0.63 0.53 20.41
CA ASP A 321 -1.49 0.84 21.55
C ASP A 321 -2.97 0.59 21.21
N SER A 322 -3.69 -0.09 22.09
CA SER A 322 -5.11 -0.40 21.97
C SER A 322 -5.94 0.88 21.82
N SER A 323 -5.51 2.01 22.39
CA SER A 323 -6.17 3.31 22.26
C SER A 323 -6.28 3.79 20.81
N LEU A 324 -5.25 3.55 19.99
CA LEU A 324 -5.25 3.95 18.58
C LEU A 324 -6.20 3.10 17.74
N ARG A 325 -6.22 1.78 17.99
CA ARG A 325 -7.15 0.86 17.32
C ARG A 325 -8.59 1.16 17.72
N ALA A 326 -8.86 1.43 19.00
CA ALA A 326 -10.18 1.82 19.48
C ALA A 326 -10.70 3.08 18.78
N ARG A 327 -9.84 4.09 18.56
CA ARG A 327 -10.23 5.30 17.79
C ARG A 327 -10.60 4.98 16.34
N LEU A 328 -9.89 4.05 15.68
CA LEU A 328 -10.25 3.62 14.32
C LEU A 328 -11.59 2.89 14.28
N TRP A 329 -11.84 2.01 15.26
CA TRP A 329 -13.12 1.33 15.41
C TRP A 329 -14.27 2.32 15.59
N ASN A 330 -14.12 3.31 16.48
CA ASN A 330 -15.14 4.33 16.73
C ASN A 330 -15.47 5.14 15.47
N ILE A 331 -14.46 5.48 14.67
CA ILE A 331 -14.65 6.15 13.39
C ILE A 331 -15.46 5.27 12.43
N LEU A 332 -15.08 4.00 12.30
CA LEU A 332 -15.76 3.07 11.39
C LEU A 332 -17.23 2.84 11.81
N SER A 333 -17.49 2.72 13.12
CA SER A 333 -18.83 2.68 13.70
C SER A 333 -19.64 3.93 13.37
N ALA A 334 -19.07 5.13 13.53
CA ALA A 334 -19.75 6.37 13.19
C ALA A 334 -20.09 6.44 11.68
N CYS A 335 -19.18 6.01 10.80
CA CYS A 335 -19.47 5.90 9.37
C CYS A 335 -20.66 4.95 9.10
N ASN A 336 -20.69 3.80 9.77
CA ASN A 336 -21.75 2.80 9.62
C ASN A 336 -23.12 3.31 10.10
N GLN A 337 -23.16 4.08 11.19
CA GLN A 337 -24.39 4.69 11.71
C GLN A 337 -24.97 5.75 10.75
N ASN A 338 -24.10 6.52 10.08
CA ASN A 338 -24.54 7.51 9.09
C ASN A 338 -25.08 6.85 7.81
N SER A 339 -24.44 5.77 7.39
CA SER A 339 -24.88 4.95 6.27
C SER A 339 -24.27 3.57 6.43
N LEU A 340 -25.12 2.53 6.44
CA LEU A 340 -24.67 1.14 6.48
C LEU A 340 -23.56 0.93 5.43
N LEU A 341 -22.44 0.33 5.84
CA LEU A 341 -21.26 0.26 4.98
C LEU A 341 -21.53 -0.62 3.75
N CYS A 342 -21.20 -0.10 2.56
CA CYS A 342 -21.21 -0.88 1.31
C CYS A 342 -19.87 -1.60 1.15
N LEU A 343 -19.85 -2.92 1.37
CA LEU A 343 -18.63 -3.73 1.33
C LEU A 343 -18.63 -4.66 0.11
N ASN A 344 -17.46 -4.91 -0.47
CA ASN A 344 -17.26 -6.10 -1.31
C ASN A 344 -16.80 -7.28 -0.44
N LEU A 345 -16.73 -8.49 -1.02
CA LEU A 345 -16.31 -9.70 -0.29
C LEU A 345 -14.91 -9.58 0.33
N GLN A 346 -13.98 -8.87 -0.31
CA GLN A 346 -12.62 -8.68 0.23
C GLN A 346 -12.62 -7.73 1.43
N ASP A 347 -13.42 -6.66 1.39
CA ASP A 347 -13.56 -5.71 2.48
C ASP A 347 -14.27 -6.38 3.67
N ALA A 348 -15.33 -7.16 3.42
CA ALA A 348 -16.01 -7.97 4.42
C ALA A 348 -15.06 -8.99 5.08
N SER A 349 -14.32 -9.76 4.28
CA SER A 349 -13.31 -10.71 4.80
C SER A 349 -12.23 -10.01 5.64
N SER A 350 -11.78 -8.83 5.20
CA SER A 350 -10.78 -8.02 5.91
C SER A 350 -11.31 -7.46 7.23
N LEU A 351 -12.59 -7.07 7.29
CA LEU A 351 -13.22 -6.59 8.51
C LEU A 351 -13.41 -7.73 9.52
N ILE A 352 -13.75 -8.95 9.05
CA ILE A 352 -13.82 -10.13 9.93
C ILE A 352 -12.45 -10.48 10.50
N ASP A 353 -11.37 -10.38 9.71
CA ASP A 353 -10.00 -10.53 10.25
C ASP A 353 -9.75 -9.57 11.41
N CYS A 354 -10.29 -8.34 11.35
CA CYS A 354 -10.17 -7.37 12.43
C CYS A 354 -10.99 -7.76 13.66
N PHE A 355 -12.19 -8.31 13.49
CA PHE A 355 -13.02 -8.77 14.62
C PHE A 355 -12.38 -9.95 15.37
N LEU A 356 -11.76 -10.88 14.65
CA LEU A 356 -11.12 -12.06 15.25
C LEU A 356 -9.94 -11.72 16.16
N GLU A 357 -9.26 -10.59 15.90
CA GLU A 357 -8.10 -10.12 16.66
C GLU A 357 -8.47 -9.01 17.66
N ALA A 358 -9.74 -8.61 17.73
CA ALA A 358 -10.20 -7.54 18.61
C ALA A 358 -10.63 -8.09 19.98
N GLU A 359 -10.20 -7.44 21.05
CA GLU A 359 -10.68 -7.74 22.41
C GLU A 359 -12.17 -7.39 22.59
N SER A 360 -12.62 -6.32 21.92
CA SER A 360 -14.02 -5.93 21.83
C SER A 360 -14.26 -5.15 20.53
N PHE A 361 -15.48 -5.22 20.01
CA PHE A 361 -15.88 -4.49 18.82
C PHE A 361 -17.38 -4.21 18.83
N ASP A 362 -17.80 -3.21 18.05
CA ASP A 362 -19.19 -2.86 17.85
C ASP A 362 -19.91 -3.90 16.98
N HIS A 363 -20.88 -4.61 17.56
CA HIS A 363 -21.68 -5.62 16.86
C HIS A 363 -22.47 -5.04 15.67
N GLY A 364 -22.78 -3.73 15.67
CA GLY A 364 -23.40 -3.04 14.55
C GLY A 364 -22.57 -3.08 13.27
N LEU A 365 -21.25 -3.28 13.37
CA LEU A 365 -20.36 -3.45 12.21
C LEU A 365 -20.44 -4.85 11.56
N LEU A 366 -21.15 -5.82 12.16
CA LEU A 366 -21.44 -7.11 11.51
C LEU A 366 -22.64 -7.03 10.56
N VAL A 367 -23.60 -6.13 10.81
CA VAL A 367 -24.76 -5.91 9.94
C VAL A 367 -24.36 -5.57 8.48
N PRO A 368 -23.41 -4.65 8.20
CA PRO A 368 -22.97 -4.40 6.82
C PRO A 368 -22.24 -5.60 6.21
N VAL A 369 -21.55 -6.42 7.01
CA VAL A 369 -20.93 -7.68 6.53
C VAL A 369 -22.01 -8.65 6.07
N PHE A 370 -23.01 -8.91 6.91
CA PHE A 370 -24.13 -9.80 6.59
C PHE A 370 -24.90 -9.34 5.35
N THR A 371 -25.19 -8.04 5.28
CA THR A 371 -25.93 -7.43 4.17
C THR A 371 -25.14 -7.55 2.87
N SER A 372 -23.86 -7.16 2.90
CA SER A 372 -23.02 -7.13 1.69
C SER A 372 -22.71 -8.53 1.15
N VAL A 373 -22.46 -9.51 2.04
CA VAL A 373 -22.22 -10.91 1.63
C VAL A 373 -23.42 -11.48 0.90
N GLN A 374 -24.64 -11.29 1.42
CA GLN A 374 -25.87 -11.79 0.79
C GLN A 374 -26.15 -11.10 -0.55
N LEU A 375 -25.96 -9.79 -0.64
CA LEU A 375 -26.06 -9.07 -1.91
C LEU A 375 -25.07 -9.59 -2.97
N CYS A 376 -23.84 -9.91 -2.57
CA CYS A 376 -22.86 -10.54 -3.45
C CYS A 376 -23.27 -11.96 -3.87
N MET A 377 -23.82 -12.77 -2.97
CA MET A 377 -24.31 -14.12 -3.28
C MET A 377 -25.44 -14.11 -4.33
N ASN A 378 -26.40 -13.18 -4.18
CA ASN A 378 -27.53 -13.10 -5.13
C ASN A 378 -27.08 -12.64 -6.52
N ARG A 379 -26.15 -11.69 -6.60
CA ARG A 379 -25.55 -11.28 -7.88
C ARG A 379 -24.85 -12.44 -8.60
N ALA A 380 -24.22 -13.35 -7.86
CA ALA A 380 -23.59 -14.54 -8.42
C ALA A 380 -24.61 -15.61 -8.87
N SER A 381 -25.81 -15.64 -8.27
CA SER A 381 -26.88 -16.58 -8.60
C SER A 381 -27.73 -16.16 -9.81
N GLU A 382 -27.71 -14.90 -10.22
CA GLU A 382 -28.47 -14.35 -11.37
C GLU A 382 -27.87 -14.73 -12.75
N ALA A 383 -27.47 -16.00 -12.93
CA ALA A 383 -27.03 -16.54 -14.22
C ALA A 383 -28.19 -16.90 -15.19
N ARG A 384 -29.41 -16.39 -14.98
CA ARG A 384 -30.54 -16.54 -15.91
C ARG A 384 -31.14 -15.19 -16.28
N PRO A 385 -30.97 -14.71 -17.53
CA PRO A 385 -31.72 -13.57 -18.03
C PRO A 385 -33.04 -14.07 -18.60
N LYS A 386 -34.04 -14.26 -17.74
CA LYS A 386 -35.45 -14.23 -18.17
C LYS A 386 -36.23 -13.51 -17.05
N ASP A 387 -36.80 -12.36 -17.41
CA ASP A 387 -37.78 -11.55 -16.67
C ASP A 387 -37.36 -10.31 -15.87
N THR A 388 -36.20 -9.70 -16.12
CA THR A 388 -35.92 -8.32 -15.66
C THR A 388 -36.04 -7.24 -16.75
N SER A 389 -36.33 -7.61 -18.00
CA SER A 389 -36.57 -6.63 -19.08
C SER A 389 -37.86 -5.81 -18.91
N GLY A 390 -38.71 -6.15 -17.93
CA GLY A 390 -39.88 -5.34 -17.56
C GLY A 390 -39.56 -4.12 -16.68
N LEU A 391 -38.40 -4.09 -16.01
CA LEU A 391 -38.05 -2.99 -15.09
C LEU A 391 -37.61 -1.72 -15.84
N ALA A 392 -36.97 -1.88 -17.01
CA ALA A 392 -36.54 -0.77 -17.84
C ALA A 392 -37.72 -0.07 -18.56
N HIS A 393 -38.82 -0.80 -18.84
CA HIS A 393 -39.97 -0.22 -19.54
C HIS A 393 -40.95 0.51 -18.61
N ALA A 394 -41.01 0.11 -17.33
CA ALA A 394 -41.85 0.77 -16.32
C ALA A 394 -41.33 2.17 -15.94
N TYR A 395 -40.01 2.42 -16.05
CA TYR A 395 -39.43 3.72 -15.67
C TYR A 395 -39.62 4.84 -16.71
N LEU A 396 -39.95 4.49 -17.96
CA LEU A 396 -40.32 5.47 -18.99
C LEU A 396 -41.80 5.86 -18.95
N THR A 397 -42.61 5.19 -18.14
CA THR A 397 -44.03 5.54 -17.95
C THR A 397 -44.22 5.94 -16.50
N GLY A 398 -44.02 7.23 -16.20
CA GLY A 398 -44.04 7.81 -14.86
C GLY A 398 -45.33 7.57 -14.06
N LYS A 399 -45.52 6.34 -13.58
CA LYS A 399 -46.51 5.96 -12.58
C LYS A 399 -45.78 5.70 -11.29
N SER A 400 -46.07 6.54 -10.30
CA SER A 400 -45.71 6.37 -8.90
C SER A 400 -46.01 4.94 -8.45
N ARG A 401 -44.95 4.13 -8.28
CA ARG A 401 -45.08 2.82 -7.64
C ARG A 401 -45.17 3.04 -6.13
N PRO A 402 -46.15 2.46 -5.42
CA PRO A 402 -46.20 2.55 -3.97
C PRO A 402 -44.96 1.88 -3.37
N VAL A 403 -44.36 2.53 -2.39
CA VAL A 403 -43.16 2.12 -1.62
C VAL A 403 -43.28 0.69 -1.05
N SER A 404 -44.50 0.16 -0.92
CA SER A 404 -44.76 -1.23 -0.51
C SER A 404 -44.26 -2.29 -1.49
N ALA A 405 -44.15 -1.97 -2.79
CA ALA A 405 -43.73 -2.94 -3.81
C ALA A 405 -42.20 -3.19 -3.85
N GLU A 406 -41.39 -2.26 -3.34
CA GLU A 406 -39.93 -2.42 -3.23
C GLU A 406 -39.53 -3.28 -2.02
N ASN A 407 -40.25 -3.17 -0.90
CA ASN A 407 -40.00 -4.02 0.27
C ASN A 407 -40.24 -5.51 -0.04
N ALA A 408 -41.23 -5.83 -0.89
CA ALA A 408 -41.54 -7.19 -1.30
C ALA A 408 -40.50 -7.81 -2.25
N SER A 409 -39.62 -7.02 -2.89
CA SER A 409 -38.54 -7.54 -3.71
C SER A 409 -37.26 -7.80 -2.92
N TRP A 410 -37.03 -7.07 -1.82
CA TRP A 410 -35.86 -7.29 -0.96
C TRP A 410 -36.01 -8.49 -0.02
N SER A 411 -37.22 -8.81 0.44
CA SER A 411 -37.43 -10.00 1.29
C SER A 411 -37.00 -11.31 0.63
N GLY A 412 -37.01 -11.38 -0.71
CA GLY A 412 -36.49 -12.52 -1.48
C GLY A 412 -34.96 -12.52 -1.70
N ALA A 413 -34.29 -11.41 -1.38
CA ALA A 413 -32.84 -11.24 -1.53
C ALA A 413 -32.06 -11.44 -0.21
N PHE A 414 -32.74 -11.63 0.92
CA PHE A 414 -32.06 -11.81 2.20
C PHE A 414 -32.65 -12.98 2.96
N ILE A 415 -31.78 -13.75 3.60
CA ILE A 415 -32.14 -14.76 4.58
C ILE A 415 -32.75 -14.02 5.77
N GLU A 416 -33.96 -14.40 6.17
CA GLU A 416 -34.67 -13.78 7.30
C GLU A 416 -34.56 -12.25 7.31
N PHE A 417 -35.03 -11.61 6.23
CA PHE A 417 -34.92 -10.15 6.07
C PHE A 417 -35.42 -9.36 7.29
N ASP A 418 -36.51 -9.81 7.93
CA ASP A 418 -37.05 -9.16 9.13
C ASP A 418 -36.07 -9.22 10.31
N HIS A 419 -35.34 -10.32 10.47
CA HIS A 419 -34.31 -10.46 11.50
C HIS A 419 -33.10 -9.54 11.19
N LEU A 420 -32.65 -9.50 9.93
CA LEU A 420 -31.59 -8.56 9.52
C LEU A 420 -32.00 -7.10 9.72
N SER A 421 -33.25 -6.78 9.39
CA SER A 421 -33.82 -5.44 9.57
C SER A 421 -33.90 -5.07 11.05
N TYR A 422 -34.32 -5.99 11.91
CA TYR A 422 -34.34 -5.81 13.35
C TYR A 422 -32.94 -5.56 13.92
N LEU A 423 -31.94 -6.34 13.51
CA LEU A 423 -30.53 -6.13 13.90
C LEU A 423 -30.02 -4.78 13.41
N ALA A 424 -30.32 -4.38 12.17
CA ALA A 424 -29.93 -3.09 11.63
C ALA A 424 -30.57 -1.92 12.40
N GLU A 425 -31.85 -2.02 12.74
CA GLU A 425 -32.55 -0.98 13.50
C GLU A 425 -32.04 -0.86 14.93
N THR A 426 -31.70 -2.00 15.56
CA THR A 426 -31.25 -2.06 16.95
C THR A 426 -29.78 -1.63 17.09
N LEU A 427 -28.90 -2.07 16.20
CA LEU A 427 -27.44 -1.93 16.34
C LEU A 427 -26.84 -0.78 15.52
N VAL A 428 -27.52 -0.34 14.45
CA VAL A 428 -27.00 0.70 13.56
C VAL A 428 -27.86 1.96 13.65
N GLY A 429 -29.17 1.80 13.54
CA GLY A 429 -30.13 2.88 13.76
C GLY A 429 -31.41 2.75 12.94
N PRO A 430 -32.42 3.59 13.24
CA PRO A 430 -33.74 3.47 12.65
C PRO A 430 -33.69 3.51 11.11
N ARG A 431 -34.30 2.51 10.47
CA ARG A 431 -34.37 2.38 9.00
C ARG A 431 -33.01 2.31 8.29
N ALA A 432 -31.92 1.97 8.98
CA ALA A 432 -30.57 1.93 8.38
C ALA A 432 -30.51 1.03 7.14
N LEU A 433 -30.99 -0.22 7.26
CA LEU A 433 -31.02 -1.18 6.15
C LEU A 433 -31.90 -0.71 4.99
N THR A 434 -33.11 -0.24 5.29
CA THR A 434 -34.04 0.25 4.25
C THR A 434 -33.47 1.46 3.51
N SER A 435 -32.87 2.41 4.23
CA SER A 435 -32.23 3.60 3.64
C SER A 435 -31.06 3.22 2.74
N PHE A 436 -30.22 2.28 3.18
CA PHE A 436 -29.12 1.72 2.39
C PHE A 436 -29.59 1.05 1.11
N LEU A 437 -30.61 0.19 1.17
CA LEU A 437 -31.13 -0.50 -0.01
C LEU A 437 -31.75 0.50 -1.00
N ARG A 438 -32.45 1.52 -0.50
CA ARG A 438 -32.97 2.60 -1.37
C ARG A 438 -31.86 3.42 -2.01
N SER A 439 -30.77 3.74 -1.31
CA SER A 439 -29.72 4.60 -1.86
C SER A 439 -28.76 3.86 -2.80
N HIS A 440 -28.52 2.57 -2.56
CA HIS A 440 -27.47 1.81 -3.23
C HIS A 440 -27.97 0.70 -4.16
N CYS A 441 -29.22 0.25 -4.04
CA CYS A 441 -29.81 -0.72 -4.96
C CYS A 441 -30.78 -0.10 -5.99
N SER A 442 -31.16 1.17 -5.85
CA SER A 442 -32.01 1.89 -6.83
C SER A 442 -31.23 2.60 -7.95
N GLN A 443 -29.90 2.72 -7.84
CA GLN A 443 -29.10 3.34 -8.90
C GLN A 443 -29.02 2.38 -10.11
N PRO A 444 -29.35 2.83 -11.33
CA PRO A 444 -29.30 1.99 -12.51
C PRO A 444 -27.84 1.58 -12.75
N THR A 445 -27.53 0.31 -12.48
CA THR A 445 -26.29 -0.31 -12.93
C THR A 445 -26.21 -0.13 -14.44
N ARG A 446 -25.21 0.65 -14.89
CA ARG A 446 -24.88 0.87 -16.31
C ARG A 446 -24.69 -0.46 -17.03
N GLY A 447 -25.76 -0.97 -17.64
CA GLY A 447 -25.78 -2.02 -18.65
C GLY A 447 -25.15 -3.37 -18.25
N PRO A 448 -25.55 -4.47 -18.89
CA PRO A 448 -24.80 -5.71 -18.78
C PRO A 448 -23.43 -5.48 -19.44
N THR A 449 -22.38 -5.39 -18.62
CA THR A 449 -21.03 -5.58 -19.12
C THR A 449 -20.97 -7.01 -19.66
N LYS A 450 -20.69 -7.13 -20.95
CA LYS A 450 -20.55 -8.39 -21.66
C LYS A 450 -19.72 -9.38 -20.84
N ARG A 451 -20.23 -10.61 -20.72
CA ARG A 451 -19.51 -11.86 -20.39
C ARG A 451 -18.07 -11.67 -19.88
N THR A 452 -17.90 -11.71 -18.57
CA THR A 452 -16.62 -11.85 -17.84
C THR A 452 -17.01 -12.44 -16.48
N ASP A 453 -16.41 -13.46 -15.88
CA ASP A 453 -15.36 -14.42 -16.19
C ASP A 453 -15.61 -15.58 -15.22
N THR A 454 -15.58 -16.84 -15.66
CA THR A 454 -15.72 -18.03 -14.77
C THR A 454 -14.71 -17.99 -13.60
N ILE A 455 -13.58 -17.31 -13.81
CA ILE A 455 -12.51 -17.08 -12.84
C ILE A 455 -12.96 -16.12 -11.71
N ALA A 456 -13.73 -15.08 -12.03
CA ALA A 456 -14.26 -14.14 -11.03
C ALA A 456 -15.25 -14.86 -10.09
N THR A 457 -16.14 -15.68 -10.65
CA THR A 457 -17.10 -16.48 -9.87
C THR A 457 -16.40 -17.52 -8.99
N ALA A 458 -15.33 -18.17 -9.48
CA ALA A 458 -14.55 -19.12 -8.68
C ALA A 458 -13.79 -18.45 -7.53
N ARG A 459 -13.24 -17.25 -7.76
CA ARG A 459 -12.58 -16.45 -6.72
C ARG A 459 -13.57 -15.98 -5.65
N ASP A 460 -14.72 -15.48 -6.06
CA ASP A 460 -15.77 -15.02 -5.14
C ASP A 460 -16.30 -16.18 -4.30
N HIS A 461 -16.47 -17.36 -4.90
CA HIS A 461 -16.83 -18.57 -4.17
C HIS A 461 -15.78 -18.95 -3.12
N ARG A 462 -14.49 -18.94 -3.46
CA ARG A 462 -13.41 -19.18 -2.50
C ARG A 462 -13.44 -18.18 -1.34
N LEU A 463 -13.67 -16.90 -1.64
CA LEU A 463 -13.78 -15.85 -0.62
C LEU A 463 -15.00 -16.03 0.28
N LEU A 464 -16.15 -16.47 -0.25
CA LEU A 464 -17.33 -16.79 0.55
C LEU A 464 -17.06 -17.93 1.53
N LEU A 465 -16.34 -18.98 1.10
CA LEU A 465 -15.94 -20.08 1.99
C LEU A 465 -14.98 -19.62 3.08
N GLU A 466 -14.02 -18.76 2.73
CA GLU A 466 -13.11 -18.14 3.70
C GLU A 466 -13.88 -17.30 4.72
N ILE A 467 -14.84 -16.48 4.26
CA ILE A 467 -15.73 -15.69 5.12
C ILE A 467 -16.52 -16.61 6.06
N ALA A 468 -17.13 -17.68 5.55
CA ALA A 468 -17.88 -18.62 6.39
C ALA A 468 -16.99 -19.28 7.45
N ALA A 469 -15.75 -19.65 7.10
CA ALA A 469 -14.80 -20.21 8.07
C ALA A 469 -14.44 -19.18 9.16
N LYS A 470 -14.17 -17.93 8.78
CA LYS A 470 -13.86 -16.85 9.73
C LYS A 470 -15.05 -16.51 10.64
N LEU A 471 -16.26 -16.45 10.08
CA LEU A 471 -17.49 -16.22 10.83
C LEU A 471 -17.76 -17.34 11.86
N ARG A 472 -17.50 -18.61 11.51
CA ARG A 472 -17.60 -19.72 12.47
C ARG A 472 -16.69 -19.53 13.67
N ASN A 473 -15.46 -19.06 13.45
CA ASN A 473 -14.53 -18.77 14.55
C ASN A 473 -15.04 -17.62 15.43
N LEU A 474 -15.71 -16.64 14.82
CA LEU A 474 -16.27 -15.51 15.54
C LEU A 474 -17.56 -15.87 16.31
N CYS A 475 -18.39 -16.80 15.82
CA CYS A 475 -19.67 -17.20 16.43
C CYS A 475 -19.59 -17.54 17.92
N ALA A 476 -18.44 -18.05 18.38
CA ALA A 476 -18.22 -18.39 19.78
C ALA A 476 -18.36 -17.17 20.71
N VAL A 477 -17.99 -15.98 20.23
CA VAL A 477 -17.95 -14.72 21.00
C VAL A 477 -19.07 -13.74 20.64
N LEU A 478 -19.93 -14.07 19.67
CA LEU A 478 -21.07 -13.24 19.31
C LEU A 478 -22.23 -13.48 20.29
N GLU A 479 -22.80 -12.39 20.80
CA GLU A 479 -24.02 -12.42 21.61
C GLU A 479 -25.23 -12.07 20.73
N GLU A 480 -25.41 -10.79 20.42
CA GLU A 480 -26.60 -10.24 19.77
C GLU A 480 -26.77 -10.69 18.30
N THR A 481 -25.68 -10.95 17.60
CA THR A 481 -25.66 -11.27 16.17
C THR A 481 -25.44 -12.75 15.86
N ARG A 482 -25.30 -13.59 16.90
CA ARG A 482 -24.97 -15.02 16.76
C ARG A 482 -25.95 -15.77 15.86
N GLY A 483 -27.25 -15.65 16.14
CA GLY A 483 -28.29 -16.41 15.42
C GLY A 483 -28.28 -16.10 13.91
N TYR A 484 -28.14 -14.83 13.54
CA TYR A 484 -28.05 -14.44 12.13
C TYR A 484 -26.75 -14.91 11.48
N CYS A 485 -25.63 -14.88 12.22
CA CYS A 485 -24.35 -15.36 11.74
C CYS A 485 -24.39 -16.86 11.40
N GLU A 486 -25.00 -17.68 12.26
CA GLU A 486 -25.17 -19.13 12.04
C GLU A 486 -25.99 -19.42 10.79
N LEU A 487 -27.11 -18.71 10.59
CA LEU A 487 -27.95 -18.82 9.38
C LEU A 487 -27.17 -18.46 8.12
N LEU A 488 -26.37 -17.39 8.14
CA LEU A 488 -25.56 -16.98 7.00
C LEU A 488 -24.48 -18.03 6.68
N ILE A 489 -23.80 -18.57 7.68
CA ILE A 489 -22.80 -19.64 7.52
C ILE A 489 -23.46 -20.88 6.90
N GLU A 490 -24.63 -21.27 7.41
CA GLU A 490 -25.39 -22.39 6.89
C GLU A 490 -25.75 -22.17 5.43
N HIS A 491 -26.27 -20.99 5.08
CA HIS A 491 -26.66 -20.65 3.72
C HIS A 491 -25.48 -20.64 2.74
N ILE A 492 -24.34 -20.04 3.12
CA ILE A 492 -23.10 -20.10 2.33
C ILE A 492 -22.69 -21.55 2.09
N SER A 493 -22.78 -22.40 3.12
CA SER A 493 -22.41 -23.81 3.06
C SER A 493 -23.36 -24.63 2.16
N HIS A 494 -24.66 -24.33 2.18
CA HIS A 494 -25.71 -25.04 1.43
C HIS A 494 -25.85 -24.60 -0.02
N SER A 495 -25.48 -23.36 -0.37
CA SER A 495 -25.43 -22.87 -1.77
C SER A 495 -24.57 -23.76 -2.70
N ARG A 496 -23.70 -24.60 -2.11
CA ARG A 496 -22.94 -25.70 -2.73
C ARG A 496 -23.81 -26.76 -3.41
N THR A 497 -24.99 -27.05 -2.88
CA THR A 497 -25.79 -28.23 -3.30
C THR A 497 -26.64 -27.98 -4.54
N THR A 498 -27.01 -26.73 -4.81
CA THR A 498 -27.84 -26.36 -5.95
C THR A 498 -27.02 -25.91 -7.16
N GLY A 499 -25.81 -25.35 -7.01
CA GLY A 499 -24.98 -24.91 -8.14
C GLY A 499 -24.26 -26.03 -8.90
N TRP A 500 -23.84 -27.10 -8.22
CA TRP A 500 -23.10 -28.21 -8.84
C TRP A 500 -23.97 -29.23 -9.59
N ARG A 501 -25.28 -29.26 -9.34
CA ARG A 501 -26.21 -30.13 -10.08
C ARG A 501 -26.54 -29.62 -11.50
N TRP A 502 -26.23 -28.37 -11.83
CA TRP A 502 -26.53 -27.78 -13.15
C TRP A 502 -25.33 -27.66 -14.09
N ALA A 503 -24.11 -27.95 -13.62
CA ALA A 503 -22.90 -27.89 -14.43
C ALA A 503 -22.51 -29.24 -15.07
N ASN A 504 -23.13 -30.35 -14.65
CA ASN A 504 -22.89 -31.70 -15.16
C ASN A 504 -24.20 -32.42 -15.54
N GLY A 505 -25.24 -31.67 -15.90
CA GLY A 505 -26.51 -32.19 -16.41
C GLY A 505 -26.62 -31.98 -17.91
#